data_AF-A0A314UIG2-F1
#
_entry.id   AF-A0A314UIG2-F1
#
_cell.length_a   1.000
_cell.length_b   1.000
_cell.length_c   1.000
_cell.angle_alpha   90.00
_cell.angle_beta   90.00
_cell.angle_gamma   90.00
#
_symmetry.space_group_name_H-M   'P 1'
#
loop_
_entity.id
_entity.type
_entity.pdbx_description
1 polymer ?
#
loop_
_entity_poly.entity_id
_entity_poly.type
_entity_poly.pdbx_seq_one_letter_code
_entity_poly.pdbx_strand_id
1 'polypeptide(L)'
;MVKVVKPIDVETLKPLLQALTPMVRAVPRGLTASVDAYLTPVIKEYLSGFMSKFDEGVEKVNVLFMQSDGGLAPESRFSGHKATLFGLETEKPLIGFDMGGTSTDVSRYAGTYEQVLETQIAGAIIQAPQLDISTVAAGGGSKLKFQFGAFRVGPESVGAHPGPVCYRKGGELAVTDANLVLGYVIPDYFPSIFGPNEDEPLDIKATRDQFDKLASQINSYRKARIHLQRT
;
A
#
# COMPACT_ATOMS: atom_id res chain seq x y z
N MET A 1 -12.69 -12.14 -14.45
CA MET A 1 -13.72 -11.29 -15.07
C MET A 1 -13.02 -10.06 -15.64
N VAL A 2 -12.76 -10.03 -16.95
CA VAL A 2 -12.10 -8.88 -17.60
C VAL A 2 -13.16 -7.78 -17.69
N LYS A 3 -13.07 -6.76 -16.83
CA LYS A 3 -13.85 -5.53 -17.01
C LYS A 3 -13.30 -4.86 -18.27
N VAL A 4 -14.06 -4.94 -19.36
CA VAL A 4 -13.82 -4.13 -20.55
C VAL A 4 -14.02 -2.67 -20.14
N VAL A 5 -12.92 -1.93 -20.08
CA VAL A 5 -12.92 -0.50 -19.73
C VAL A 5 -13.54 0.26 -20.91
N LYS A 6 -14.56 1.08 -20.64
CA LYS A 6 -15.11 1.98 -21.67
C LYS A 6 -13.98 2.89 -22.19
N PRO A 7 -13.87 3.12 -23.50
CA PRO A 7 -12.92 4.09 -24.04
C PRO A 7 -13.14 5.45 -23.38
N ILE A 8 -12.06 6.09 -22.93
CA ILE A 8 -12.10 7.48 -22.45
C ILE A 8 -12.27 8.37 -23.68
N ASP A 9 -13.33 9.17 -23.70
CA ASP A 9 -13.61 10.10 -24.79
C ASP A 9 -12.72 11.34 -24.67
N VAL A 10 -12.25 11.85 -25.81
CA VAL A 10 -11.45 13.08 -25.89
C VAL A 10 -12.24 14.29 -25.38
N GLU A 11 -13.57 14.28 -25.50
CA GLU A 11 -14.42 15.33 -24.91
C GLU A 11 -14.44 15.32 -23.38
N THR A 12 -14.28 14.16 -22.73
CA THR A 12 -14.20 14.07 -21.26
C THR A 12 -12.84 14.53 -20.71
N LEU A 13 -11.78 14.45 -21.51
CA LEU A 13 -10.42 14.91 -21.15
C LEU A 13 -10.23 16.43 -21.26
N LYS A 14 -11.00 17.08 -22.13
CA LYS A 14 -10.85 18.51 -22.47
C LYS A 14 -10.97 19.46 -21.26
N PRO A 15 -11.96 19.31 -20.36
CA PRO A 15 -12.08 20.15 -19.16
C PRO A 15 -10.97 19.86 -18.14
N LEU A 16 -10.57 18.58 -18.02
CA LEU A 16 -9.51 18.14 -17.10
C LEU A 16 -8.14 18.74 -17.48
N LEU A 17 -7.82 18.78 -18.77
CA LEU A 17 -6.60 19.41 -19.30
C LEU A 17 -6.47 20.91 -18.98
N GLN A 18 -7.58 21.63 -18.82
CA GLN A 18 -7.60 23.05 -18.44
C GLN A 18 -7.60 23.26 -16.93
N ALA A 19 -8.20 22.35 -16.16
CA ALA A 19 -8.29 22.45 -14.70
C ALA A 19 -7.04 21.93 -13.97
N LEU A 20 -6.33 20.96 -14.55
CA LEU A 20 -5.13 20.33 -14.00
C LEU A 20 -3.89 21.17 -14.32
N THR A 21 -3.70 22.28 -13.61
CA THR A 21 -2.49 23.14 -13.61
C THR A 21 -2.06 23.69 -15.00
N PRO A 22 -2.09 25.01 -15.24
CA PRO A 22 -1.71 25.58 -16.53
C PRO A 22 -0.20 25.46 -16.77
N MET A 23 0.24 24.33 -17.32
CA MET A 23 1.63 24.06 -17.69
C MET A 23 1.79 23.91 -19.22
N VAL A 24 2.95 24.33 -19.72
CA VAL A 24 3.25 24.50 -21.16
C VAL A 24 3.40 23.17 -21.92
N ARG A 25 3.62 22.04 -21.23
CA ARG A 25 3.93 20.75 -21.86
C ARG A 25 2.68 19.92 -22.14
N ALA A 26 2.32 19.76 -23.41
CA ALA A 26 1.09 19.07 -23.83
C ALA A 26 1.07 17.55 -23.54
N VAL A 27 2.18 16.83 -23.73
CA VAL A 27 2.24 15.37 -23.55
C VAL A 27 2.09 14.94 -22.09
N PRO A 28 2.88 15.46 -21.13
CA PRO A 28 2.73 15.09 -19.73
C PRO A 28 1.40 15.57 -19.12
N ARG A 29 0.88 16.71 -19.59
CA ARG A 29 -0.46 17.21 -19.21
C ARG A 29 -1.56 16.26 -19.71
N GLY A 30 -1.43 15.74 -20.92
CA GLY A 30 -2.29 14.68 -21.47
C GLY A 30 -2.31 13.44 -20.59
N LEU A 31 -1.12 12.94 -20.21
CA LEU A 31 -0.98 11.78 -19.34
C LEU A 31 -1.60 12.01 -17.97
N THR A 32 -1.33 13.16 -17.34
CA THR A 32 -1.92 13.52 -16.04
C THR A 32 -3.44 13.61 -16.12
N ALA A 33 -3.99 14.20 -17.18
CA ALA A 33 -5.44 14.26 -17.41
C ALA A 33 -6.05 12.87 -17.65
N SER A 34 -5.35 11.98 -18.34
CA SER A 34 -5.78 10.58 -18.51
C SER A 34 -5.79 9.81 -17.19
N VAL A 35 -4.77 9.99 -16.35
CA VAL A 35 -4.71 9.40 -15.01
C VAL A 35 -5.86 9.92 -14.14
N ASP A 36 -6.11 11.23 -14.12
CA ASP A 36 -7.20 11.81 -13.33
C ASP A 36 -8.59 11.36 -13.84
N ALA A 37 -8.82 11.38 -15.16
CA ALA A 37 -10.05 10.87 -15.76
C ALA A 37 -10.32 9.39 -15.42
N TYR A 38 -9.25 8.60 -15.32
CA TYR A 38 -9.33 7.18 -15.00
C TYR A 38 -9.61 6.94 -13.50
N LEU A 39 -8.94 7.67 -12.61
CA LEU A 39 -9.01 7.45 -11.17
C LEU A 39 -10.21 8.16 -10.51
N THR A 40 -10.57 9.37 -10.95
CA THR A 40 -11.59 10.21 -10.31
C THR A 40 -12.95 9.49 -10.15
N PRO A 41 -13.49 8.76 -11.14
CA PRO A 41 -14.74 8.02 -10.96
C PRO A 41 -14.65 6.91 -9.90
N VAL A 42 -13.54 6.17 -9.88
CA VAL A 42 -13.30 5.08 -8.91
C VAL A 42 -13.19 5.65 -7.49
N ILE A 43 -12.50 6.78 -7.34
CA ILE A 43 -12.37 7.48 -6.06
C ILE A 43 -13.73 8.00 -5.59
N LYS A 44 -14.53 8.62 -6.47
CA LYS A 44 -15.88 9.09 -6.11
C LYS A 44 -16.80 7.96 -5.68
N GLU A 45 -16.75 6.81 -6.35
CA GLU A 45 -17.50 5.61 -5.96
C GLU A 45 -17.08 5.16 -4.55
N TYR A 46 -15.77 5.05 -4.29
CA TYR A 46 -15.23 4.70 -2.98
C TYR A 46 -15.65 5.69 -1.89
N LEU A 47 -15.49 7.00 -2.13
CA LEU A 47 -15.88 8.06 -1.19
C LEU A 47 -17.38 8.01 -0.91
N SER A 48 -18.22 7.82 -1.93
CA SER A 48 -19.67 7.69 -1.72
C SER A 48 -20.03 6.48 -0.84
N GLY A 49 -19.37 5.34 -1.06
CA GLY A 49 -19.57 4.13 -0.25
C GLY A 49 -19.00 4.24 1.17
N PHE A 50 -17.95 5.04 1.37
CA PHE A 50 -17.42 5.36 2.70
C PHE A 50 -18.40 6.25 3.46
N MET A 51 -18.87 7.32 2.81
CA MET A 51 -19.78 8.30 3.40
C MET A 51 -21.16 7.71 3.74
N SER A 52 -21.63 6.71 2.97
CA SER A 52 -22.90 6.04 3.24
C SER A 52 -22.90 5.16 4.50
N LYS A 53 -21.72 4.87 5.09
CA LYS A 53 -21.60 4.11 6.34
C LYS A 53 -21.71 4.96 7.62
N PHE A 54 -21.92 6.27 7.49
CA PHE A 54 -22.12 7.14 8.65
C PHE A 54 -23.60 7.20 9.01
N ASP A 55 -23.97 6.62 10.16
CA ASP A 55 -25.35 6.38 10.59
C ASP A 55 -26.22 7.66 10.71
N GLU A 56 -25.63 8.80 11.06
CA GLU A 56 -26.36 10.08 11.24
C GLU A 56 -26.20 11.07 10.08
N GLY A 57 -25.60 10.63 8.97
CA GLY A 57 -25.24 11.51 7.86
C GLY A 57 -23.99 12.33 8.15
N VAL A 58 -23.34 12.75 7.06
CA VAL A 58 -22.04 13.45 7.11
C VAL A 58 -22.15 14.89 7.66
N GLU A 59 -23.37 15.42 7.80
CA GLU A 59 -23.60 16.83 8.13
C GLU A 59 -23.12 17.26 9.53
N LYS A 60 -22.92 16.30 10.44
CA LYS A 60 -22.38 16.57 11.79
C LYS A 60 -20.88 16.32 11.92
N VAL A 61 -20.22 15.77 10.89
CA VAL A 61 -18.81 15.36 10.95
C VAL A 61 -18.04 16.04 9.83
N ASN A 62 -17.02 16.82 10.19
CA ASN A 62 -16.15 17.45 9.20
C ASN A 62 -15.17 16.41 8.64
N VAL A 63 -15.60 15.66 7.62
CA VAL A 63 -14.77 14.65 6.95
C VAL A 63 -13.87 15.33 5.93
N LEU A 64 -12.57 15.32 6.21
CA LEU A 64 -11.54 15.87 5.34
C LEU A 64 -10.56 14.77 4.91
N PHE A 65 -10.18 14.79 3.64
CA PHE A 65 -9.25 13.87 3.00
C PHE A 65 -7.92 14.58 2.74
N MET A 66 -6.81 13.87 2.97
CA MET A 66 -5.46 14.40 2.86
C MET A 66 -4.95 14.40 1.42
N GLN A 67 -4.47 15.56 0.95
CA GLN A 67 -4.01 15.84 -0.40
C GLN A 67 -2.49 15.63 -0.58
N SER A 68 -2.03 15.37 -1.82
CA SER A 68 -0.58 15.14 -2.14
C SER A 68 0.33 16.32 -1.83
N ASP A 69 -0.23 17.52 -1.72
CA ASP A 69 0.47 18.74 -1.31
C ASP A 69 0.52 18.91 0.23
N GLY A 70 0.03 17.91 0.98
CA GLY A 70 -0.08 17.91 2.43
C GLY A 70 -1.33 18.64 2.97
N GLY A 71 -2.18 19.20 2.11
CA GLY A 71 -3.40 19.92 2.51
C GLY A 71 -4.58 18.99 2.85
N LEU A 72 -5.62 19.52 3.48
CA LEU A 72 -6.88 18.81 3.72
C LEU A 72 -8.00 19.35 2.81
N ALA A 73 -8.78 18.46 2.20
CA ALA A 73 -9.91 18.83 1.35
C ALA A 73 -11.16 17.97 1.65
N PRO A 74 -12.37 18.53 1.55
CA PRO A 74 -13.60 17.74 1.58
C PRO A 74 -13.67 16.81 0.35
N GLU A 75 -14.50 15.76 0.42
CA GLU A 75 -14.77 14.80 -0.68
C GLU A 75 -14.94 15.50 -2.03
N SER A 76 -15.72 16.59 -2.05
CA SER A 76 -16.12 17.28 -3.27
C SER A 76 -14.96 17.91 -4.03
N ARG A 77 -13.83 18.16 -3.35
CA ARG A 77 -12.61 18.76 -3.89
C ARG A 77 -11.45 17.77 -3.95
N PHE A 78 -11.68 16.51 -3.56
CA PHE A 78 -10.69 15.44 -3.60
C PHE A 78 -10.64 14.80 -4.99
N SER A 79 -9.44 14.65 -5.53
CA SER A 79 -9.20 14.06 -6.86
C SER A 79 -7.94 13.23 -6.84
N GLY A 80 -7.82 12.25 -7.75
CA GLY A 80 -6.81 11.19 -7.63
C GLY A 80 -5.35 11.64 -7.64
N HIS A 81 -5.03 12.77 -8.24
CA HIS A 81 -3.67 13.32 -8.22
C HIS A 81 -3.27 13.97 -6.87
N LYS A 82 -4.22 14.08 -5.92
CA LYS A 82 -4.08 14.78 -4.64
C LYS A 82 -4.31 13.85 -3.47
N ALA A 83 -3.53 12.81 -3.28
CA ALA A 83 -3.59 11.98 -2.07
C ALA A 83 -2.18 11.55 -1.68
N THR A 84 -1.54 12.14 -0.65
CA THR A 84 -0.29 11.63 -0.01
C THR A 84 0.18 12.45 1.23
N LEU A 85 0.94 11.76 2.10
CA LEU A 85 1.69 12.07 3.34
C LEU A 85 1.88 13.52 3.86
N PHE A 86 1.75 13.66 5.19
CA PHE A 86 2.05 14.83 6.01
C PHE A 86 3.55 15.00 6.28
N GLY A 87 4.02 16.25 6.39
CA GLY A 87 5.40 16.59 6.78
C GLY A 87 5.47 17.45 8.05
N LEU A 88 6.31 17.05 9.01
CA LEU A 88 6.76 17.89 10.13
C LEU A 88 8.00 18.70 9.72
N GLU A 89 7.97 20.02 9.88
CA GLU A 89 9.17 20.86 9.72
C GLU A 89 9.95 20.88 11.04
N THR A 90 11.23 20.53 10.99
CA THR A 90 12.10 20.51 12.18
C THR A 90 13.52 20.96 11.82
N GLU A 91 14.33 21.37 12.79
CA GLU A 91 15.74 21.70 12.49
C GLU A 91 16.61 20.47 12.20
N LYS A 92 16.10 19.26 12.42
CA LYS A 92 16.85 18.01 12.24
C LYS A 92 16.45 17.33 10.92
N PRO A 93 17.39 16.68 10.23
CA PRO A 93 17.04 15.78 9.14
C PRO A 93 16.15 14.63 9.64
N LEU A 94 15.12 14.30 8.87
CA LEU A 94 14.15 13.24 9.15
C LEU A 94 14.03 12.29 7.97
N ILE A 95 13.74 11.03 8.27
CA ILE A 95 13.31 10.04 7.30
C ILE A 95 11.87 9.69 7.67
N GLY A 96 10.94 10.00 6.78
CA GLY A 96 9.57 9.49 6.87
C GLY A 96 9.57 8.03 6.46
N PHE A 97 8.93 7.19 7.27
CA PHE A 97 8.86 5.75 7.04
C PHE A 97 7.44 5.28 7.33
N ASP A 98 6.70 4.96 6.28
CA ASP A 98 5.35 4.42 6.36
C ASP A 98 5.33 3.00 5.79
N MET A 99 5.30 2.00 6.67
CA MET A 99 5.24 0.61 6.28
C MET A 99 3.80 0.10 6.39
N GLY A 100 3.20 -0.17 5.24
CA GLY A 100 1.90 -0.81 5.14
C GLY A 100 1.97 -2.33 5.05
N GLY A 101 0.84 -2.94 4.67
CA GLY A 101 0.74 -4.38 4.45
C GLY A 101 1.44 -4.88 3.18
N THR A 102 1.71 -4.04 2.19
CA THR A 102 2.27 -4.50 0.90
C THR A 102 3.55 -3.77 0.53
N SER A 103 3.60 -2.47 0.78
CA SER A 103 4.70 -1.59 0.45
C SER A 103 5.15 -0.79 1.67
N THR A 104 6.34 -0.22 1.56
CA THR A 104 6.89 0.75 2.49
C THR A 104 7.24 2.00 1.70
N ASP A 105 6.69 3.13 2.13
CA ASP A 105 6.94 4.44 1.54
C ASP A 105 7.96 5.20 2.40
N VAL A 106 9.03 5.65 1.77
CA VAL A 106 10.13 6.36 2.43
C VAL A 106 10.25 7.77 1.86
N SER A 107 10.29 8.77 2.73
CA SER A 107 10.53 10.17 2.36
C SER A 107 11.73 10.74 3.12
N ARG A 108 12.36 11.78 2.58
CA ARG A 108 13.50 12.47 3.20
C ARG A 108 13.19 13.94 3.44
N TYR A 109 13.58 14.42 4.60
CA TYR A 109 13.57 15.83 4.95
C TYR A 109 14.94 16.24 5.52
N ALA A 110 15.51 17.33 5.03
CA ALA A 110 16.77 17.88 5.51
C ALA A 110 16.75 19.42 5.41
N GLY A 111 15.96 20.06 6.28
CA GLY A 111 15.70 21.50 6.26
C GLY A 111 14.63 21.91 5.24
N THR A 112 14.55 21.21 4.11
CA THR A 112 13.46 21.31 3.13
C THR A 112 12.99 19.92 2.71
N TYR A 113 11.71 19.80 2.35
CA TYR A 113 11.19 18.61 1.69
C TYR A 113 11.68 18.55 0.24
N GLU A 114 12.14 17.38 -0.19
CA GLU A 114 12.39 17.15 -1.61
C GLU A 114 11.06 16.97 -2.32
N GLN A 115 10.81 17.84 -3.30
CA GLN A 115 9.62 17.79 -4.14
C GLN A 115 10.02 17.40 -5.55
N VAL A 116 9.28 16.45 -6.13
CA VAL A 116 9.39 16.11 -7.55
C VAL A 116 8.22 16.77 -8.27
N LEU A 117 8.52 17.50 -9.34
CA LEU A 117 7.50 18.12 -10.20
C LEU A 117 6.97 17.13 -11.26
N GLU A 118 7.73 16.07 -11.54
CA GLU A 118 7.44 15.07 -12.56
C GLU A 118 7.83 13.70 -12.03
N THR A 119 6.87 12.78 -11.98
CA THR A 119 7.09 11.41 -11.49
C THR A 119 6.48 10.42 -12.46
N GLN A 120 7.18 9.30 -12.68
CA GLN A 120 6.66 8.21 -13.52
C GLN A 120 6.06 7.12 -12.63
N ILE A 121 4.73 6.99 -12.65
CA ILE A 121 4.00 5.95 -11.93
C ILE A 121 3.41 4.97 -12.96
N ALA A 122 3.79 3.69 -12.88
CA ALA A 122 3.32 2.63 -13.78
C ALA A 122 3.44 2.98 -15.29
N GLY A 123 4.48 3.73 -15.66
CA GLY A 123 4.74 4.17 -17.03
C GLY A 123 4.08 5.48 -17.44
N ALA A 124 3.13 6.01 -16.64
CA ALA A 124 2.49 7.31 -16.87
C ALA A 124 3.28 8.44 -16.18
N ILE A 125 3.50 9.53 -16.89
CA ILE A 125 4.15 10.73 -16.35
C ILE A 125 3.09 11.61 -15.71
N ILE A 126 3.18 11.79 -14.40
CA ILE A 126 2.32 12.69 -13.63
C ILE A 126 3.11 13.96 -13.36
N GLN A 127 2.55 15.11 -13.74
CA GLN A 127 3.12 16.42 -13.47
C GLN A 127 2.28 17.16 -12.42
N ALA A 128 2.64 16.96 -11.16
CA ALA A 128 2.12 17.69 -10.01
C ALA A 128 3.22 17.77 -8.95
N PRO A 129 3.37 18.90 -8.21
CA PRO A 129 4.29 18.96 -7.08
C PRO A 129 3.89 17.91 -6.05
N GLN A 130 4.79 16.97 -5.77
CA GLN A 130 4.61 15.93 -4.76
C GLN A 130 5.90 15.69 -4.01
N LEU A 131 5.80 15.17 -2.80
CA LEU A 131 6.97 14.73 -2.04
C LEU A 131 7.71 13.62 -2.80
N ASP A 132 9.04 13.67 -2.80
CA ASP A 132 9.85 12.58 -3.32
C ASP A 132 9.77 11.37 -2.39
N ILE A 133 8.95 10.41 -2.79
CA ILE A 133 8.70 9.18 -2.04
C ILE A 133 9.28 8.01 -2.81
N SER A 134 10.16 7.28 -2.13
CA SER A 134 10.68 6.00 -2.59
C SER A 134 9.83 4.88 -2.02
N THR A 135 9.02 4.24 -2.86
CA THR A 135 8.25 3.05 -2.49
C THR A 135 9.10 1.78 -2.66
N VAL A 136 9.30 1.05 -1.57
CA VAL A 136 9.86 -0.30 -1.58
C VAL A 136 8.72 -1.30 -1.55
N ALA A 137 8.72 -2.28 -2.47
CA ALA A 137 7.74 -3.37 -2.51
C ALA A 137 7.99 -4.43 -1.42
N ALA A 138 8.10 -3.97 -0.17
CA ALA A 138 8.20 -4.78 1.02
C ALA A 138 7.31 -4.17 2.12
N GLY A 139 6.53 -4.99 2.80
CA GLY A 139 5.56 -4.60 3.81
C GLY A 139 5.23 -5.77 4.75
N GLY A 140 4.23 -5.62 5.61
CA GLY A 140 3.85 -6.68 6.57
C GLY A 140 3.44 -7.99 5.88
N GLY A 141 2.81 -7.90 4.72
CA GLY A 141 2.38 -9.00 3.87
C GLY A 141 3.46 -9.56 2.94
N SER A 142 4.72 -9.10 3.02
CA SER A 142 5.79 -9.69 2.21
C SER A 142 5.95 -11.17 2.53
N LYS A 143 5.80 -12.00 1.49
CA LYS A 143 5.76 -13.46 1.61
C LYS A 143 7.10 -14.03 2.03
N LEU A 144 7.08 -14.90 3.04
CA LEU A 144 8.22 -15.68 3.51
C LEU A 144 8.24 -17.03 2.80
N LYS A 145 9.32 -17.32 2.06
CA LYS A 145 9.42 -18.58 1.30
C LYS A 145 10.83 -19.14 1.29
N PHE A 146 10.93 -20.45 1.21
CA PHE A 146 12.19 -21.14 0.98
C PHE A 146 12.24 -21.66 -0.46
N GLN A 147 13.14 -21.11 -1.27
CA GLN A 147 13.28 -21.44 -2.69
C GLN A 147 14.76 -21.46 -3.08
N PHE A 148 15.12 -22.42 -3.93
CA PHE A 148 16.49 -22.57 -4.46
C PHE A 148 17.58 -22.61 -3.37
N GLY A 149 17.28 -23.23 -2.22
CA GLY A 149 18.22 -23.37 -1.11
C GLY A 149 18.40 -22.12 -0.25
N ALA A 150 17.63 -21.05 -0.49
CA ALA A 150 17.67 -19.80 0.27
C ALA A 150 16.29 -19.46 0.84
N PHE A 151 16.28 -18.92 2.05
CA PHE A 151 15.10 -18.28 2.62
C PHE A 151 15.01 -16.85 2.08
N ARG A 152 13.84 -16.48 1.55
CA ARG A 152 13.60 -15.20 0.88
C ARG A 152 12.33 -14.55 1.42
N VAL A 153 12.35 -13.22 1.42
CA VAL A 153 11.21 -12.36 1.79
C VAL A 153 10.84 -11.54 0.56
N GLY A 154 9.58 -11.60 0.13
CA GLY A 154 9.12 -10.91 -1.07
C GLY A 154 9.71 -11.46 -2.39
N PRO A 155 9.61 -10.71 -3.51
CA PRO A 155 8.87 -9.45 -3.67
C PRO A 155 7.34 -9.63 -3.65
N GLU A 156 6.87 -10.88 -3.72
CA GLU A 156 5.45 -11.21 -3.63
C GLU A 156 4.86 -10.82 -2.28
N SER A 157 3.64 -10.28 -2.29
CA SER A 157 2.83 -10.02 -1.11
C SER A 157 1.69 -11.02 -1.02
N VAL A 158 1.35 -11.45 0.21
CA VAL A 158 0.16 -12.26 0.50
C VAL A 158 -1.12 -11.41 0.57
N GLY A 159 -0.99 -10.08 0.47
CA GLY A 159 -2.09 -9.12 0.50
C GLY A 159 -2.79 -9.07 1.86
N ALA A 160 -4.05 -8.61 1.86
CA ALA A 160 -4.92 -8.64 3.03
C ALA A 160 -5.90 -9.84 3.01
N HIS A 161 -6.20 -10.38 1.82
CA HIS A 161 -7.00 -11.58 1.62
C HIS A 161 -6.35 -12.46 0.53
N PRO A 162 -5.98 -13.71 0.82
CA PRO A 162 -6.12 -14.40 2.10
C PRO A 162 -5.17 -13.90 3.21
N GLY A 163 -4.18 -13.07 2.88
CA GLY A 163 -3.34 -12.40 3.87
C GLY A 163 -2.31 -13.30 4.55
N PRO A 164 -1.68 -12.83 5.65
CA PRO A 164 -0.81 -13.62 6.52
C PRO A 164 -1.54 -14.83 7.14
N VAL A 165 -0.80 -15.85 7.56
CA VAL A 165 -1.37 -17.04 8.23
C VAL A 165 -2.17 -16.64 9.46
N CYS A 166 -1.65 -15.68 10.24
CA CYS A 166 -2.29 -15.20 11.45
C CYS A 166 -3.68 -14.57 11.24
N TYR A 167 -4.07 -14.23 9.99
CA TYR A 167 -5.39 -13.68 9.68
C TYR A 167 -6.48 -14.74 9.55
N ARG A 168 -6.15 -16.04 9.63
CA ARG A 168 -7.11 -17.16 9.60
C ARG A 168 -7.95 -17.26 8.31
N LYS A 169 -7.49 -16.66 7.20
CA LYS A 169 -8.19 -16.67 5.89
C LYS A 169 -7.55 -17.60 4.85
N GLY A 170 -6.72 -18.56 5.29
CA GLY A 170 -6.04 -19.52 4.40
C GLY A 170 -4.79 -18.96 3.72
N GLY A 171 -4.15 -17.99 4.36
CA GLY A 171 -2.96 -17.29 3.88
C GLY A 171 -1.64 -18.07 3.92
N GLU A 172 -0.57 -17.41 3.50
CA GLU A 172 0.80 -17.93 3.57
C GLU A 172 1.67 -17.10 4.53
N LEU A 173 2.80 -17.64 4.97
CA LEU A 173 3.68 -16.95 5.93
C LEU A 173 4.14 -15.60 5.38
N ALA A 174 4.01 -14.55 6.19
CA ALA A 174 4.44 -13.19 5.87
C ALA A 174 5.27 -12.53 6.98
N VAL A 175 5.77 -11.31 6.75
CA VAL A 175 6.51 -10.55 7.79
C VAL A 175 5.67 -10.31 9.05
N THR A 176 4.36 -10.08 8.91
CA THR A 176 3.42 -9.94 10.04
C THR A 176 3.40 -11.20 10.91
N ASP A 177 3.46 -12.39 10.31
CA ASP A 177 3.53 -13.66 11.03
C ASP A 177 4.81 -13.77 11.88
N ALA A 178 5.95 -13.35 11.33
CA ALA A 178 7.20 -13.31 12.08
C ALA A 178 7.13 -12.33 13.26
N ASN A 179 6.58 -11.14 13.03
CA ASN A 179 6.41 -10.13 14.07
C ASN A 179 5.45 -10.58 15.19
N LEU A 180 4.41 -11.35 14.84
CA LEU A 180 3.52 -11.97 15.81
C LEU A 180 4.23 -12.99 16.69
N VAL A 181 5.01 -13.89 16.09
CA VAL A 181 5.74 -14.92 16.84
C VAL A 181 6.83 -14.31 17.73
N LEU A 182 7.50 -13.26 17.26
CA LEU A 182 8.53 -12.53 18.00
C LEU A 182 7.97 -11.61 19.09
N GLY A 183 6.65 -11.38 19.12
CA GLY A 183 6.01 -10.52 20.11
C GLY A 183 6.09 -9.02 19.81
N TYR A 184 6.48 -8.62 18.59
CA TYR A 184 6.37 -7.23 18.14
C TYR A 184 4.91 -6.84 17.87
N VAL A 185 4.10 -7.81 17.44
CA VAL A 185 2.65 -7.67 17.36
C VAL A 185 2.04 -8.42 18.55
N ILE A 186 1.33 -7.69 19.40
CA ILE A 186 0.66 -8.23 20.58
C ILE A 186 -0.82 -8.44 20.24
N PRO A 187 -1.32 -9.70 20.19
CA PRO A 187 -2.69 -10.00 19.79
C PRO A 187 -3.75 -9.24 20.59
N ASP A 188 -3.53 -9.08 21.90
CA ASP A 188 -4.50 -8.48 22.83
C ASP A 188 -4.78 -7.00 22.54
N TYR A 189 -3.88 -6.31 21.83
CA TYR A 189 -4.06 -4.93 21.39
C TYR A 189 -4.56 -4.80 19.94
N PHE A 190 -4.77 -5.92 19.25
CA PHE A 190 -5.34 -5.94 17.91
C PHE A 190 -6.84 -6.24 17.95
N PRO A 191 -7.64 -5.58 17.09
CA PRO A 191 -9.06 -5.87 17.01
C PRO A 191 -9.31 -7.30 16.50
N SER A 192 -10.33 -7.97 17.04
CA SER A 192 -10.76 -9.30 16.61
C SER A 192 -11.57 -9.21 15.32
N ILE A 193 -10.89 -8.94 14.21
CA ILE A 193 -11.48 -8.77 12.86
C ILE A 193 -10.99 -9.85 11.88
N PHE A 194 -10.41 -10.93 12.39
CA PHE A 194 -9.83 -12.01 11.61
C PHE A 194 -10.74 -13.23 11.58
N GLY A 195 -10.36 -14.26 10.83
CA GLY A 195 -11.20 -15.45 10.66
C GLY A 195 -12.22 -15.35 9.53
N PRO A 196 -12.93 -16.45 9.24
CA PRO A 196 -13.95 -16.49 8.19
C PRO A 196 -15.14 -15.55 8.45
N ASN A 197 -15.46 -15.31 9.73
CA ASN A 197 -16.57 -14.46 10.17
C ASN A 197 -16.12 -13.06 10.62
N GLU A 198 -14.81 -12.75 10.55
CA GLU A 198 -14.23 -11.46 10.93
C GLU A 198 -14.47 -11.05 12.39
N ASP A 199 -14.43 -12.03 13.30
CA ASP A 199 -14.68 -11.88 14.74
C ASP A 199 -13.60 -12.54 15.64
N GLU A 200 -12.52 -13.06 15.05
CA GLU A 200 -11.45 -13.77 15.76
C GLU A 200 -10.18 -12.92 15.94
N PRO A 201 -9.38 -13.18 17.00
CA PRO A 201 -8.07 -12.57 17.17
C PRO A 201 -7.02 -13.22 16.26
N LEU A 202 -5.82 -12.62 16.18
CA LEU A 202 -4.68 -13.18 15.44
C LEU A 202 -4.33 -14.60 15.90
N ASP A 203 -4.06 -15.51 14.95
CA ASP A 203 -3.76 -16.92 15.25
C ASP A 203 -2.26 -17.19 15.40
N ILE A 204 -1.73 -17.00 16.61
CA ILE A 204 -0.32 -17.30 16.89
C ILE A 204 0.01 -18.79 16.73
N LYS A 205 -0.95 -19.69 16.97
CA LYS A 205 -0.71 -21.13 16.93
C LYS A 205 -0.56 -21.59 15.48
N ALA A 206 -1.49 -21.22 14.61
CA ALA A 206 -1.41 -21.53 13.19
C ALA A 206 -0.11 -20.98 12.56
N THR A 207 0.29 -19.77 12.96
CA THR A 207 1.55 -19.18 12.52
C THR A 207 2.76 -20.00 12.96
N ARG A 208 2.83 -20.41 14.24
CA ARG A 208 3.92 -21.27 14.74
C ARG A 208 4.00 -22.60 14.00
N ASP A 209 2.86 -23.27 13.82
CA ASP A 209 2.79 -24.54 13.10
C ASP A 209 3.32 -24.43 11.66
N GLN A 210 3.09 -23.30 10.98
CA GLN A 210 3.62 -23.06 9.64
C GLN A 210 5.12 -22.76 9.65
N PHE A 211 5.62 -22.02 10.64
CA PHE A 211 7.06 -21.82 10.81
C PHE A 211 7.80 -23.14 11.11
N ASP A 212 7.21 -24.03 11.90
CA ASP A 212 7.81 -25.34 12.19
C ASP A 212 7.92 -26.22 10.94
N LYS A 213 6.90 -26.19 10.07
CA LYS A 213 6.95 -26.85 8.76
C LYS A 213 8.07 -26.29 7.89
N LEU A 214 8.15 -24.96 7.80
CA LEU A 214 9.19 -24.28 7.03
C LEU A 214 10.60 -24.57 7.58
N ALA A 215 10.78 -24.52 8.89
CA ALA A 215 12.04 -24.85 9.55
C ALA A 215 12.45 -26.31 9.28
N SER A 216 11.51 -27.24 9.34
CA SER A 216 11.73 -28.65 9.01
C SER A 216 12.21 -28.83 7.56
N GLN A 217 11.59 -28.11 6.61
CA GLN A 217 11.98 -28.12 5.20
C GLN A 217 13.41 -27.60 5.01
N ILE A 218 13.74 -26.44 5.60
CA ILE A 218 15.07 -25.82 5.50
C ILE A 218 16.15 -26.73 6.10
N ASN A 219 15.88 -27.29 7.29
CA ASN A 219 16.83 -28.16 7.98
C ASN A 219 17.08 -29.47 7.20
N SER A 220 16.03 -30.02 6.58
CA SER A 220 16.16 -31.22 5.73
C SER A 220 17.02 -30.94 4.50
N TYR A 221 16.80 -29.81 3.82
CA TYR A 221 17.62 -29.39 2.68
C TYR A 221 19.09 -29.20 3.07
N ARG A 222 19.35 -28.53 4.20
CA ARG A 222 20.72 -28.30 4.70
C ARG A 222 21.44 -29.61 5.01
N LYS A 223 20.78 -30.57 5.66
CA LYS A 223 21.35 -31.89 5.95
C LYS A 223 21.71 -32.66 4.67
N ALA A 224 20.82 -32.69 3.68
CA ALA A 224 21.07 -33.35 2.40
C ALA A 224 22.28 -32.75 1.68
N ARG A 225 22.44 -31.42 1.71
CA ARG A 225 23.58 -30.73 1.09
C ARG A 225 24.91 -31.04 1.77
N ILE A 226 24.93 -31.14 3.10
CA ILE A 226 26.14 -31.50 3.86
C ILE A 226 26.59 -32.93 3.52
N HIS A 227 25.65 -33.86 3.32
CA HIS A 227 25.97 -35.24 2.95
C HIS A 227 26.63 -35.32 1.57
N LEU A 228 26.10 -34.59 0.58
CA LEU A 228 26.65 -34.51 -0.79
C LEU A 228 28.04 -33.87 -0.89
N GLN A 229 28.45 -33.06 0.09
CA GLN A 229 29.78 -32.43 0.10
C GLN A 229 30.85 -33.28 0.80
N ARG A 230 30.46 -34.39 1.44
CA ARG A 230 31.36 -35.30 2.19
C ARG A 230 31.68 -36.60 1.43
N THR A 231 30.99 -36.86 0.34
CA THR A 231 31.25 -37.93 -0.64
C THR A 231 31.97 -37.37 -1.84
#